data_AF-A0A7S4AYU1-F1
#
_entry.id   AF-A0A7S4AYU1-F1
#
_cell.length_a   1.000
_cell.length_b   1.000
_cell.length_c   1.000
_cell.angle_alpha   90.00
_cell.angle_beta   90.00
_cell.angle_gamma   90.00
#
_symmetry.space_group_name_H-M   'P 1'
#
loop_
_entity.id
_entity.type
_entity.pdbx_description
1 polymer ?
#
loop_
_entity_poly.entity_id
_entity_poly.type
_entity_poly.pdbx_seq_one_letter_code
_entity_poly.pdbx_strand_id
1 'polypeptide(L)'
;FNETDREQVYCLLAFVLLLGNVEFKPGKEGSEVKDSKAVDKCAALIKVTSTQLIEAITLRTLGGGKLSTYKVPLEPRLAVAMRNSLAMHVYALVFDWCVAVINEYMSAGHA
;
A
#
# COMPACT_ATOMS: atom_id res chain seq x y z
N PHE A 1 22.26 8.80 2.53
CA PHE A 1 21.55 7.50 2.50
C PHE A 1 22.55 6.38 2.66
N ASN A 2 22.40 5.56 3.70
CA ASN A 2 23.19 4.34 3.83
C ASN A 2 22.64 3.24 2.88
N GLU A 3 23.25 2.06 2.87
CA GLU A 3 22.82 0.97 1.99
C GLU A 3 21.42 0.44 2.34
N THR A 4 21.16 0.20 3.63
CA THR A 4 19.87 -0.26 4.17
C THR A 4 18.72 0.68 3.79
N ASP A 5 18.94 1.99 3.89
CA ASP A 5 17.99 3.04 3.52
C ASP A 5 17.59 2.93 2.05
N ARG A 6 18.58 2.75 1.16
CA ARG A 6 18.34 2.61 -0.28
C ARG A 6 17.56 1.34 -0.59
N GLU A 7 17.91 0.22 0.06
CA GLU A 7 17.18 -1.04 -0.10
C GLU A 7 15.72 -0.91 0.34
N GLN A 8 15.45 -0.23 1.45
CA GLN A 8 14.08 0.01 1.92
C GLN A 8 13.29 0.86 0.93
N VAL A 9 13.89 1.93 0.40
CA VAL A 9 13.26 2.76 -0.66
C VAL A 9 12.97 1.92 -1.89
N TYR A 10 13.92 1.11 -2.36
CA TYR A 10 13.72 0.24 -3.52
C TYR A 10 12.63 -0.81 -3.29
N CYS A 11 12.56 -1.41 -2.10
CA CYS A 11 11.48 -2.31 -1.73
C CYS A 11 10.11 -1.63 -1.79
N LEU A 12 9.99 -0.39 -1.27
CA LEU A 12 8.73 0.36 -1.30
C LEU A 12 8.35 0.80 -2.72
N LEU A 13 9.31 1.19 -3.56
CA LEU A 13 9.07 1.50 -4.97
C LEU A 13 8.66 0.25 -5.77
N ALA A 14 9.32 -0.88 -5.53
CA ALA A 14 8.94 -2.16 -6.12
C ALA A 14 7.53 -2.58 -5.69
N PHE A 15 7.15 -2.33 -4.42
CA PHE A 15 5.80 -2.56 -3.93
C PHE A 15 4.78 -1.70 -4.68
N VAL A 16 5.03 -0.40 -4.84
CA VAL A 16 4.14 0.52 -5.60
C VAL A 16 3.95 0.03 -7.04
N LEU A 17 5.04 -0.37 -7.70
CA LEU A 17 5.01 -0.87 -9.08
C LEU A 17 4.19 -2.16 -9.20
N LEU A 18 4.46 -3.15 -8.34
CA LEU A 18 3.77 -4.43 -8.37
C LEU A 18 2.29 -4.28 -7.98
N LEU A 19 2.00 -3.44 -6.99
CA LEU A 19 0.64 -3.16 -6.55
C LEU A 19 -0.19 -2.58 -7.70
N GLY A 20 0.38 -1.70 -8.53
CA GLY A 20 -0.29 -1.15 -9.71
C GLY A 20 -0.76 -2.19 -10.74
N ASN A 21 -0.13 -3.37 -10.77
CA ASN A 21 -0.46 -4.47 -11.67
C ASN A 21 -1.53 -5.42 -11.09
N VAL A 22 -1.97 -5.25 -9.84
CA VAL A 22 -3.00 -6.11 -9.22
C VAL A 22 -4.36 -5.82 -9.83
N GLU A 23 -4.93 -6.80 -10.53
CA GLU A 23 -6.25 -6.68 -11.15
C GLU A 23 -7.36 -7.31 -10.30
N PHE A 24 -8.57 -6.75 -10.41
CA PHE A 24 -9.76 -7.23 -9.73
C PHE A 24 -10.82 -7.74 -10.72
N LYS A 25 -11.63 -8.69 -10.29
CA LYS A 25 -12.82 -9.21 -10.98
C LYS A 25 -14.03 -9.20 -10.03
N PRO A 26 -15.27 -9.20 -10.55
CA PRO A 26 -16.45 -9.43 -9.72
C PRO A 26 -16.36 -10.77 -8.97
N GLY A 27 -16.61 -10.74 -7.67
CA GLY A 27 -16.70 -11.91 -6.79
C GLY A 27 -18.14 -12.13 -6.30
N LYS A 28 -18.33 -13.05 -5.35
CA LYS A 28 -19.67 -13.34 -4.79
C LYS A 28 -20.31 -12.17 -4.04
N GLU A 29 -19.52 -11.42 -3.27
CA GLU A 29 -20.01 -10.34 -2.41
C GLU A 29 -19.37 -8.97 -2.72
N GLY A 30 -18.57 -8.87 -3.80
CA GLY A 30 -17.87 -7.64 -4.17
C GLY A 30 -16.77 -7.89 -5.20
N SER A 31 -15.52 -7.69 -4.80
CA SER A 31 -14.35 -7.90 -5.68
C SER A 31 -13.45 -9.04 -5.20
N GLU A 32 -12.88 -9.74 -6.16
CA GLU A 32 -11.83 -10.74 -5.96
C GLU A 32 -10.60 -10.33 -6.77
N VAL A 33 -9.42 -10.67 -6.26
CA VAL A 33 -8.18 -10.51 -7.02
C VAL A 33 -8.10 -11.56 -8.12
N LYS A 34 -7.66 -11.17 -9.32
CA LYS A 34 -7.50 -12.11 -10.45
C LYS A 34 -6.29 -13.03 -10.30
N ASP A 35 -5.15 -12.49 -9.87
CA ASP A 35 -3.91 -13.23 -9.64
C ASP A 35 -3.42 -13.05 -8.19
N SER A 36 -3.60 -14.09 -7.37
CA SER A 36 -3.15 -14.07 -5.98
C SER A 36 -1.62 -14.01 -5.87
N LYS A 37 -0.87 -14.53 -6.85
CA LYS A 37 0.59 -14.50 -6.83
C LYS A 37 1.14 -13.08 -6.93
N ALA A 38 0.44 -12.19 -7.64
CA ALA A 38 0.80 -10.78 -7.70
C ALA A 38 0.71 -10.13 -6.32
N VAL A 39 -0.34 -10.44 -5.56
CA VAL A 39 -0.52 -9.95 -4.19
C VAL A 39 0.52 -10.56 -3.24
N ASP A 40 0.81 -11.85 -3.36
CA ASP A 40 1.82 -12.51 -2.51
C ASP A 40 3.19 -11.82 -2.61
N LYS A 41 3.60 -11.46 -3.83
CA LYS A 41 4.84 -10.70 -4.06
C LYS A 41 4.79 -9.32 -3.42
N CYS A 42 3.66 -8.61 -3.52
CA CYS A 42 3.49 -7.30 -2.89
C CYS A 42 3.57 -7.42 -1.35
N ALA A 43 2.87 -8.40 -0.78
CA ALA A 43 2.80 -8.62 0.66
C ALA A 43 4.17 -8.96 1.26
N ALA A 44 4.98 -9.74 0.53
CA ALA A 44 6.35 -10.06 0.92
C ALA A 44 7.26 -8.82 1.03
N LEU A 45 7.11 -7.83 0.14
CA LEU A 45 7.95 -6.62 0.14
C LEU A 45 7.71 -5.73 1.36
N ILE A 46 6.47 -5.64 1.84
CA ILE A 46 6.08 -4.84 3.01
C ILE A 46 5.90 -5.68 4.29
N LYS A 47 6.27 -6.97 4.24
CA LYS A 47 6.24 -7.91 5.37
C LYS A 47 4.86 -8.05 6.02
N VAL A 48 3.80 -8.09 5.22
CA VAL A 48 2.42 -8.38 5.66
C VAL A 48 1.94 -9.69 5.05
N THR A 49 0.81 -10.21 5.54
CA THR A 49 0.16 -11.36 4.90
C THR A 49 -0.64 -10.92 3.68
N SER A 50 -0.74 -11.79 2.67
CA SER A 50 -1.56 -11.52 1.48
C SER A 50 -3.02 -11.24 1.84
N THR A 51 -3.56 -11.93 2.85
CA THR A 51 -4.92 -11.69 3.36
C THR A 51 -5.08 -10.25 3.85
N GLN A 52 -4.15 -9.75 4.67
CA GLN A 52 -4.21 -8.35 5.15
C GLN A 52 -4.17 -7.35 4.00
N LEU A 53 -3.31 -7.58 3.00
CA LEU A 53 -3.23 -6.70 1.84
C LEU A 53 -4.51 -6.73 1.00
N ILE A 54 -5.09 -7.93 0.78
CA ILE A 54 -6.37 -8.09 0.06
C ILE A 54 -7.47 -7.37 0.82
N GLU A 55 -7.59 -7.59 2.13
CA GLU A 55 -8.59 -6.90 2.95
C GLU A 55 -8.45 -5.38 2.85
N ALA A 56 -7.22 -4.85 2.91
CA ALA A 56 -6.97 -3.41 2.83
C ALA A 56 -7.41 -2.77 1.51
N ILE A 57 -7.36 -3.52 0.39
CA ILE A 57 -7.70 -3.00 -0.95
C ILE A 57 -9.08 -3.44 -1.45
N THR A 58 -9.71 -4.43 -0.83
CA THR A 58 -11.03 -4.95 -1.23
C THR A 58 -12.14 -4.67 -0.22
N LEU A 59 -11.82 -4.26 1.00
CA LEU A 59 -12.81 -3.98 2.04
C LEU A 59 -12.76 -2.51 2.46
N ARG A 60 -13.93 -1.93 2.73
CA ARG A 60 -14.07 -0.64 3.38
C ARG A 60 -14.51 -0.85 4.82
N THR A 61 -13.69 -0.38 5.76
CA THR A 61 -14.07 -0.35 7.18
C THR A 61 -15.02 0.82 7.42
N LEU A 62 -16.22 0.52 7.93
CA LEU A 62 -17.22 1.49 8.32
C LEU A 62 -17.40 1.46 9.84
N GLY A 63 -17.48 2.66 10.44
CA GLY A 63 -17.76 2.82 11.86
C GLY A 63 -19.25 2.71 12.14
N GLY A 64 -19.65 1.70 12.91
CA GLY A 64 -20.99 1.55 13.49
C GLY A 64 -20.97 2.00 14.96
N GLY A 65 -21.03 3.30 15.19
CA GLY A 65 -21.08 3.86 16.56
C GLY A 65 -19.86 3.54 17.44
N LYS A 66 -20.03 3.66 18.76
CA LYS A 66 -18.94 3.66 19.77
C LYS A 66 -18.17 2.34 19.90
N LEU A 67 -18.70 1.21 19.40
CA LEU A 67 -18.19 -0.13 19.70
C LEU A 67 -18.22 -1.13 18.53
N SER A 68 -18.73 -0.77 17.34
CA SER A 68 -18.74 -1.71 16.21
C SER A 68 -18.03 -1.12 14.99
N THR A 69 -17.15 -1.92 14.39
CA THR A 69 -16.64 -1.69 13.04
C THR A 69 -17.11 -2.86 12.19
N TYR A 70 -17.62 -2.56 11.00
CA TYR A 70 -18.00 -3.59 10.04
C TYR A 70 -17.24 -3.37 8.73
N LYS A 71 -16.83 -4.46 8.09
CA LYS A 71 -16.12 -4.44 6.82
C LYS A 71 -17.12 -4.68 5.70
N VAL A 72 -17.18 -3.76 4.74
CA VAL A 72 -18.03 -3.88 3.55
C VAL A 72 -17.16 -4.18 2.35
N PRO A 73 -17.43 -5.27 1.60
CA PRO A 73 -16.72 -5.53 0.36
C PRO A 73 -16.90 -4.41 -0.67
N LEU A 74 -15.86 -4.15 -1.44
CA LEU A 74 -15.83 -3.15 -2.49
C LEU A 74 -16.09 -3.80 -3.84
N GLU A 75 -16.87 -3.12 -4.68
CA GLU A 75 -16.96 -3.43 -6.10
C GLU A 75 -15.58 -3.29 -6.79
N PRO A 76 -15.30 -4.04 -7.89
CA PRO A 76 -13.99 -4.03 -8.54
C PRO A 76 -13.46 -2.64 -8.88
N ARG A 77 -14.33 -1.72 -9.32
CA ARG A 77 -13.95 -0.33 -9.62
C ARG A 77 -13.47 0.43 -8.38
N LEU A 78 -14.10 0.20 -7.23
CA LEU A 78 -13.70 0.83 -5.97
C LEU A 78 -12.44 0.18 -5.41
N ALA A 79 -12.27 -1.14 -5.58
CA ALA A 79 -11.03 -1.83 -5.21
C ALA A 79 -9.83 -1.31 -6.02
N VAL A 80 -10.00 -1.04 -7.32
CA VAL A 80 -8.98 -0.35 -8.14
C VAL A 80 -8.64 1.03 -7.57
N ALA A 81 -9.65 1.81 -7.18
CA ALA A 81 -9.44 3.12 -6.58
C ALA A 81 -8.69 3.03 -5.23
N MET A 82 -9.03 2.06 -4.38
CA MET A 82 -8.34 1.82 -3.11
C MET A 82 -6.90 1.39 -3.29
N ARG A 83 -6.63 0.46 -4.22
CA ARG A 83 -5.28 0.06 -4.62
C ARG A 83 -4.43 1.25 -5.07
N ASN A 84 -5.00 2.11 -5.92
CA ASN A 84 -4.31 3.31 -6.41
C ASN A 84 -4.06 4.32 -5.28
N SER A 85 -5.04 4.50 -4.38
CA SER A 85 -4.91 5.35 -3.20
C SER A 85 -3.78 4.87 -2.28
N LEU A 86 -3.71 3.55 -2.04
CA LEU A 86 -2.64 2.94 -1.26
C LEU A 86 -1.27 3.16 -1.91
N ALA A 87 -1.16 2.92 -3.22
CA ALA A 87 0.07 3.15 -3.98
C ALA A 87 0.54 4.61 -3.89
N MET A 88 -0.40 5.56 -4.10
CA MET A 88 -0.14 7.00 -3.98
C MET A 88 0.31 7.37 -2.57
N HIS A 89 -0.35 6.86 -1.55
CA HIS A 89 -0.02 7.17 -0.16
C HIS A 89 1.37 6.64 0.23
N VAL A 90 1.70 5.41 -0.15
CA VAL A 90 3.03 4.84 0.10
C VAL A 90 4.12 5.66 -0.62
N TYR A 91 3.89 6.03 -1.87
CA TYR A 91 4.84 6.88 -2.61
C TYR A 91 5.04 8.24 -1.94
N ALA A 92 3.96 8.89 -1.50
CA ALA A 92 4.03 10.17 -0.80
C ALA A 92 4.88 10.07 0.47
N LEU A 93 4.67 9.04 1.29
CA LEU A 93 5.47 8.81 2.51
C LEU A 93 6.96 8.59 2.20
N VAL A 94 7.28 7.83 1.14
CA VAL A 94 8.67 7.63 0.70
C VAL A 94 9.29 8.96 0.27
N PHE A 95 8.57 9.77 -0.50
CA PHE A 95 9.05 11.06 -0.96
C PHE A 95 9.28 12.02 0.21
N ASP A 96 8.31 12.13 1.12
CA ASP A 96 8.41 12.98 2.32
C ASP A 96 9.62 12.58 3.18
N TRP A 97 9.83 11.27 3.36
CA TRP A 97 10.99 10.76 4.07
C TRP A 97 12.31 11.12 3.36
N CYS A 98 12.40 10.94 2.03
CA CYS A 98 13.57 11.31 1.25
C CYS A 98 13.91 12.81 1.41
N VAL A 99 12.89 13.68 1.35
CA VAL A 99 13.05 15.13 1.54
C VAL A 99 13.53 15.44 2.95
N ALA A 100 12.96 14.82 3.98
CA ALA A 100 13.37 15.02 5.36
C ALA A 100 14.85 14.66 5.57
N VAL A 101 15.28 13.50 5.05
CA VAL A 101 16.67 13.05 5.14
C VAL A 101 17.61 14.02 4.43
N ILE A 102 17.28 14.46 3.20
CA ILE A 102 18.10 15.42 2.45
C ILE A 102 18.22 16.75 3.22
N ASN A 103 17.12 17.25 3.77
CA ASN A 103 17.10 18.50 4.54
C ASN A 103 17.94 18.40 5.83
N GLU A 104 17.96 17.24 6.49
CA GLU A 104 18.81 16.98 7.65
C GLU A 104 20.29 17.10 7.30
N TYR A 105 20.73 16.47 6.20
CA TYR A 105 22.12 16.55 5.73
C TYR A 105 22.53 17.98 5.34
N MET A 106 21.63 18.75 4.72
CA MET A 106 21.94 20.14 4.31
C MET A 106 21.98 21.10 5.51
N SER A 107 21.18 20.86 6.54
CA SER A 107 21.15 21.70 7.75
C SER A 107 22.36 21.45 8.65
N ALA A 108 22.86 20.21 8.71
CA ALA A 108 24.07 19.87 9.47
C ALA A 108 25.35 20.54 8.92
N GLY A 109 25.36 21.00 7.67
CA GLY A 109 26.48 21.73 7.06
C GLY A 109 26.57 23.22 7.40
N HIS A 110 25.61 23.76 8.17
CA HIS A 110 25.56 25.17 8.58
C HIS A 110 25.74 25.37 10.10
N ALA A 111 26.23 24.36 10.83
CA ALA A 111 26.54 24.42 12.25
C ALA A 111 28.05 24.34 12.52
#